data_AF-A0A8C6SRU7-F1
#
_entry.id   AF-A0A8C6SRU7-F1
#
_cell.length_a   1.000
_cell.length_b   1.000
_cell.length_c   1.000
_cell.angle_alpha   90.00
_cell.angle_beta   90.00
_cell.angle_gamma   90.00
#
_symmetry.space_group_name_H-M   'P 1'
#
loop_
_entity.id
_entity.type
_entity.pdbx_description
1 polymer ?
#
loop_
_entity_poly.entity_id
_entity_poly.type
_entity_poly.pdbx_seq_one_letter_code
_entity_poly.pdbx_strand_id
1 'polypeptide(L)'
;MLKLLTLLVLAGLIPAGRLQRPVTISSLPLVDLVDEVDLVGLPIKKPVQYCWTEWFDWKTLVQGGLKKICPQPVDIEVTTMFGKSPGIAREIVEMDKEGFVCKSEDKCSGYRVRFACPPEYCAANVCWTDWFDRDDPSGTGDYETLNHLQKEYPGKICKKPKYIEVVTVSGNIPATATGQTFIIFNPTEGFVCKNEGTQFCKDYKVRFGCCCD
;
A
#
# COMPACT_ATOMS: atom_id res chain seq x y z
N MET A 1 9.19 -69.95 34.52
CA MET A 1 7.74 -70.07 34.30
C MET A 1 7.39 -69.27 33.06
N LEU A 2 6.83 -69.93 32.05
CA LEU A 2 6.56 -69.46 30.70
C LEU A 2 5.08 -69.81 30.37
N LYS A 3 4.44 -69.03 29.48
CA LYS A 3 3.10 -69.20 28.85
C LYS A 3 1.93 -68.60 29.67
N LEU A 4 0.91 -67.91 29.11
CA LEU A 4 0.45 -67.70 27.73
C LEU A 4 -0.51 -66.47 27.65
N LEU A 5 -0.67 -65.91 26.45
CA LEU A 5 -1.69 -64.99 25.89
C LEU A 5 -3.10 -65.11 26.52
N THR A 6 -4.00 -64.10 26.55
CA THR A 6 -4.66 -63.34 25.45
C THR A 6 -5.61 -62.31 26.14
N LEU A 7 -5.93 -61.08 25.70
CA LEU A 7 -6.81 -60.73 24.55
C LEU A 7 -6.89 -59.17 24.35
N LEU A 8 -6.52 -58.71 23.15
CA LEU A 8 -7.08 -57.66 22.25
C LEU A 8 -7.30 -56.16 22.65
N VAL A 9 -6.48 -55.22 22.13
CA VAL A 9 -6.63 -54.16 21.04
C VAL A 9 -7.52 -52.94 21.40
N LEU A 10 -7.28 -51.65 21.10
CA LEU A 10 -6.80 -50.90 19.92
C LEU A 10 -6.41 -49.44 20.28
N ALA A 11 -5.46 -48.88 19.49
CA ALA A 11 -5.27 -47.47 19.08
C ALA A 11 -4.94 -46.42 20.18
N GLY A 12 -3.97 -45.53 20.05
CA GLY A 12 -3.07 -45.20 18.95
C GLY A 12 -2.26 -43.93 19.34
N LEU A 13 -0.94 -44.01 19.11
CA LEU A 13 -0.01 -42.99 18.62
C LEU A 13 -0.07 -41.51 19.08
N ILE A 14 1.07 -41.05 19.62
CA ILE A 14 1.49 -39.67 19.91
C ILE A 14 1.70 -38.89 18.57
N PRO A 15 1.57 -37.54 18.51
CA PRO A 15 2.78 -36.73 18.70
C PRO A 15 2.57 -35.41 19.47
N ALA A 16 3.69 -34.88 19.96
CA ALA A 16 3.84 -33.65 20.72
C ALA A 16 3.55 -32.38 19.90
N GLY A 17 2.80 -31.45 20.50
CA GLY A 17 2.56 -30.09 19.99
C GLY A 17 3.11 -29.05 20.96
N ARG A 18 4.13 -28.34 20.50
CA ARG A 18 4.97 -27.32 21.14
C ARG A 18 4.18 -26.06 21.57
N LEU A 19 4.50 -25.51 22.75
CA LEU A 19 4.05 -24.18 23.21
C LEU A 19 4.30 -23.11 22.12
N GLN A 20 3.25 -22.44 21.65
CA GLN A 20 3.37 -21.19 20.89
C GLN A 20 3.18 -20.00 21.82
N ARG A 21 4.19 -19.12 21.82
CA ARG A 21 4.21 -17.82 22.49
C ARG A 21 3.18 -16.87 21.83
N PRO A 22 2.68 -15.87 22.56
CA PRO A 22 1.77 -14.88 22.00
C PRO A 22 2.47 -14.07 20.89
N VAL A 23 1.83 -14.01 19.71
CA VAL A 23 2.24 -13.14 18.62
C VAL A 23 1.88 -11.71 18.99
N THR A 24 2.89 -10.88 19.25
CA THR A 24 2.73 -9.43 19.36
C THR A 24 2.44 -8.87 17.96
N ILE A 25 1.25 -8.33 17.75
CA ILE A 25 0.91 -7.55 16.54
C ILE A 25 1.66 -6.22 16.65
N SER A 26 2.83 -6.13 16.02
CA SER A 26 3.52 -4.85 15.82
C SER A 26 2.91 -4.18 14.58
N SER A 27 2.37 -2.98 14.77
CA SER A 27 1.81 -2.12 13.73
C SER A 27 2.90 -1.48 12.86
N LEU A 28 3.64 -2.29 12.14
CA LEU A 28 4.52 -1.86 11.06
C LEU A 28 4.10 -2.65 9.82
N PRO A 29 3.89 -2.01 8.65
CA PRO A 29 3.64 -2.76 7.44
C PRO A 29 4.86 -3.65 7.21
N LEU A 30 4.62 -4.96 7.18
CA LEU A 30 5.61 -5.90 6.68
C LEU A 30 5.79 -5.53 5.22
N VAL A 31 6.85 -4.78 4.92
CA VAL A 31 7.32 -4.61 3.55
C VAL A 31 7.80 -5.97 3.11
N ASP A 32 6.90 -6.75 2.53
CA ASP A 32 7.31 -7.84 1.66
C ASP A 32 8.15 -7.20 0.56
N LEU A 33 9.30 -7.78 0.27
CA LEU A 33 10.28 -7.28 -0.68
C LEU A 33 10.33 -8.29 -1.82
N VAL A 34 10.08 -7.83 -3.04
CA VAL A 34 10.32 -8.63 -4.24
C VAL A 34 11.73 -8.34 -4.76
N ASP A 35 12.41 -9.37 -5.25
CA ASP A 35 13.72 -9.23 -5.87
C ASP A 35 13.53 -8.73 -7.31
N GLU A 36 13.67 -7.41 -7.51
CA GLU A 36 13.81 -6.82 -8.84
C GLU A 36 15.29 -6.47 -9.08
N VAL A 37 15.79 -6.71 -10.28
CA VAL A 37 17.14 -6.33 -10.68
C VAL A 37 17.11 -4.96 -11.35
N ASP A 38 17.99 -4.06 -10.92
CA ASP A 38 18.14 -2.76 -11.58
C ASP A 38 18.82 -2.88 -12.95
N LEU A 39 18.97 -1.75 -13.66
CA LEU A 39 19.64 -1.71 -14.97
C LEU A 39 21.11 -2.18 -14.93
N VAL A 40 21.68 -2.38 -13.73
CA VAL A 40 23.03 -2.93 -13.52
C VAL A 40 23.01 -4.33 -12.88
N GLY A 41 21.85 -4.97 -12.77
CA GLY A 41 21.70 -6.34 -12.30
C GLY A 41 21.76 -6.52 -10.77
N LEU A 42 21.65 -5.45 -9.98
CA LEU A 42 21.68 -5.52 -8.52
C LEU A 42 20.27 -5.74 -7.94
N PRO A 43 20.11 -6.59 -6.92
CA PRO A 43 18.82 -6.80 -6.25
C PRO A 43 18.44 -5.54 -5.47
N ILE A 44 17.39 -4.84 -5.93
CA ILE A 44 16.78 -3.74 -5.19
C ILE A 44 15.63 -4.31 -4.35
N LYS A 45 15.73 -4.14 -3.04
CA LYS A 45 14.61 -4.31 -2.10
C LYS A 45 13.62 -3.16 -2.29
N LYS A 46 12.74 -3.24 -3.28
CA LYS A 46 11.64 -2.27 -3.40
C LYS A 46 10.51 -2.67 -2.44
N PRO A 47 9.91 -1.70 -1.71
CA PRO A 47 8.71 -1.99 -0.94
C PRO A 47 7.65 -2.53 -1.90
N VAL A 48 7.08 -3.71 -1.62
CA VAL A 48 5.93 -4.21 -2.39
C VAL A 48 4.82 -3.18 -2.29
N GLN A 49 4.56 -2.54 -3.42
CA GLN A 49 3.64 -1.42 -3.49
C GLN A 49 2.23 -1.95 -3.74
N TYR A 50 1.43 -2.04 -2.69
CA TYR A 50 0.00 -2.36 -2.80
C TYR A 50 -0.84 -1.10 -2.59
N CYS A 51 -2.01 -1.06 -3.22
CA CYS A 51 -3.01 -0.04 -2.93
C CYS A 51 -4.19 -0.67 -2.19
N TRP A 52 -4.77 0.10 -1.27
CA TRP A 52 -6.00 -0.27 -0.61
C TRP A 52 -7.19 0.20 -1.43
N THR A 53 -8.21 -0.64 -1.58
CA THR A 53 -9.53 -0.21 -2.04
C THR A 53 -10.15 0.80 -1.07
N GLU A 54 -11.24 1.45 -1.50
CA GLU A 54 -12.14 2.11 -0.55
C GLU A 54 -12.73 1.10 0.44
N TRP A 55 -13.31 1.63 1.53
CA TRP A 55 -14.03 0.82 2.50
C TRP A 55 -15.40 0.43 1.95
N PHE A 56 -15.68 -0.87 1.95
CA PHE A 56 -16.98 -1.43 1.66
C PHE A 56 -17.67 -1.84 2.95
N ASP A 57 -18.97 -1.54 3.09
CA ASP A 57 -19.78 -2.21 4.08
C ASP A 57 -20.14 -3.63 3.61
N TRP A 58 -20.48 -4.50 4.57
CA TRP A 58 -20.86 -5.89 4.29
C TRP A 58 -21.99 -6.01 3.25
N LYS A 59 -22.98 -5.12 3.29
CA LYS A 59 -24.15 -5.16 2.38
C LYS A 59 -23.75 -4.86 0.93
N THR A 60 -22.85 -3.91 0.75
CA THR A 60 -22.30 -3.48 -0.55
C THR A 60 -21.49 -4.60 -1.19
N LEU A 61 -20.77 -5.41 -0.40
CA LEU A 61 -20.05 -6.58 -0.90
C LEU A 61 -20.99 -7.67 -1.43
N VAL A 62 -22.02 -7.99 -0.66
CA VAL A 62 -22.99 -9.04 -1.01
C VAL A 62 -23.85 -8.65 -2.22
N GLN A 63 -24.19 -7.36 -2.35
CA GLN A 63 -25.06 -6.86 -3.43
C GLN A 63 -24.32 -6.39 -4.69
N GLY A 64 -23.11 -5.86 -4.55
CA GLY A 64 -22.30 -5.31 -5.66
C GLY A 64 -21.33 -6.31 -6.30
N GLY A 65 -21.07 -7.44 -5.63
CA GLY A 65 -20.23 -8.54 -6.10
C GLY A 65 -18.72 -8.22 -6.14
N LEU A 66 -17.93 -9.30 -6.10
CA LEU A 66 -16.46 -9.36 -6.20
C LEU A 66 -15.83 -8.61 -7.41
N LYS A 67 -16.65 -8.02 -8.28
CA LYS A 67 -16.26 -7.33 -9.51
C LYS A 67 -15.57 -5.98 -9.27
N LYS A 68 -15.70 -5.40 -8.07
CA LYS A 68 -15.01 -4.15 -7.66
C LYS A 68 -13.72 -4.41 -6.87
N ILE A 69 -13.40 -5.68 -6.61
CA ILE A 69 -12.20 -6.11 -5.89
C ILE A 69 -11.23 -6.68 -6.91
N CYS A 70 -9.93 -6.56 -6.65
CA CYS A 70 -8.92 -7.19 -7.49
C CYS A 70 -9.09 -8.71 -7.56
N PRO A 71 -8.76 -9.35 -8.70
CA PRO A 71 -8.88 -10.80 -8.85
C PRO A 71 -8.12 -11.61 -7.79
N GLN A 72 -7.04 -11.05 -7.24
CA GLN A 72 -6.23 -11.65 -6.18
C GLN A 72 -5.77 -10.58 -5.19
N PRO A 73 -6.55 -10.27 -4.14
CA PRO A 73 -6.11 -9.40 -3.06
C PRO A 73 -4.90 -10.00 -2.33
N VAL A 74 -3.94 -9.16 -1.97
CA VAL A 74 -2.75 -9.57 -1.22
C VAL A 74 -2.94 -9.44 0.29
N ASP A 75 -3.88 -8.60 0.72
CA ASP A 75 -4.23 -8.42 2.12
C ASP A 75 -5.70 -7.94 2.26
N ILE A 76 -6.25 -8.04 3.46
CA ILE A 76 -7.60 -7.62 3.80
C ILE A 76 -7.62 -6.96 5.17
N GLU A 77 -8.24 -5.78 5.26
CA GLU A 77 -8.42 -5.08 6.52
C GLU A 77 -9.90 -5.00 6.86
N VAL A 78 -10.23 -5.43 8.08
CA VAL A 78 -11.59 -5.50 8.59
C VAL A 78 -11.68 -4.69 9.87
N THR A 79 -12.65 -3.79 9.95
CA THR A 79 -12.95 -3.05 11.18
C THR A 79 -14.44 -3.02 11.43
N THR A 80 -14.84 -2.79 12.68
CA THR A 80 -16.21 -2.32 12.94
C THR A 80 -16.43 -0.96 12.25
N MET A 81 -17.68 -0.53 12.11
CA MET A 81 -18.01 0.82 11.63
C MET A 81 -17.37 1.94 12.48
N PHE A 82 -17.01 1.63 13.73
CA PHE A 82 -16.32 2.52 14.66
C PHE A 82 -14.78 2.36 14.65
N GLY A 83 -14.23 1.56 13.73
CA GLY A 83 -12.78 1.39 13.56
C GLY A 83 -12.10 0.44 14.56
N LYS A 84 -12.85 -0.37 15.31
CA LYS A 84 -12.26 -1.38 16.21
C LYS A 84 -11.90 -2.65 15.45
N SER A 85 -10.80 -3.30 15.82
CA SER A 85 -10.42 -4.59 15.25
C SER A 85 -11.35 -5.72 15.75
N PRO A 86 -11.60 -6.76 14.94
CA PRO A 86 -12.47 -7.88 15.31
C PRO A 86 -12.03 -8.62 16.59
N GLY A 87 -10.71 -8.73 16.82
CA GLY A 87 -10.15 -9.36 18.02
C GLY A 87 -10.49 -8.62 19.32
N ILE A 88 -10.68 -7.30 19.26
CA ILE A 88 -11.11 -6.48 20.42
C ILE A 88 -12.64 -6.58 20.60
N ALA A 89 -13.38 -6.76 19.50
CA ALA A 89 -14.83 -6.96 19.53
C ALA A 89 -15.26 -8.35 20.04
N ARG A 90 -14.32 -9.30 20.20
CA ARG A 90 -14.55 -10.68 20.68
C ARG A 90 -15.55 -11.47 19.82
N GLU A 91 -15.64 -11.15 18.53
CA GLU A 91 -16.45 -11.90 17.57
C GLU A 91 -15.48 -12.64 16.63
N ILE A 92 -15.63 -13.96 16.52
CA ILE A 92 -14.77 -14.79 15.68
C ILE A 92 -15.14 -14.50 14.22
N VAL A 93 -14.31 -13.70 13.56
CA VAL A 93 -14.29 -13.51 12.12
C VAL A 93 -13.14 -14.35 11.60
N GLU A 94 -13.43 -15.36 10.79
CA GLU A 94 -12.38 -16.11 10.08
C GLU A 94 -11.97 -15.28 8.84
N MET A 95 -10.66 -15.03 8.73
CA MET A 95 -10.04 -14.36 7.59
C MET A 95 -9.21 -15.44 6.88
N ASP A 96 -9.65 -15.86 5.70
CA ASP A 96 -8.85 -16.73 4.83
C ASP A 96 -8.47 -16.00 3.53
N LYS A 97 -7.79 -16.71 2.63
CA LYS A 97 -7.34 -16.18 1.34
C LYS A 97 -8.49 -15.96 0.35
N GLU A 98 -9.70 -16.41 0.68
CA GLU A 98 -10.92 -16.28 -0.11
C GLU A 98 -11.83 -15.14 0.42
N GLY A 99 -11.58 -14.63 1.63
CA GLY A 99 -12.04 -13.33 2.10
C GLY A 99 -12.50 -13.26 3.56
N PHE A 100 -13.31 -12.23 3.84
CA PHE A 100 -14.01 -12.02 5.12
C PHE A 100 -15.20 -12.99 5.20
N VAL A 101 -15.07 -14.08 5.96
CA VAL A 101 -16.17 -15.04 6.14
C VAL A 101 -16.97 -14.65 7.38
N CYS A 102 -18.08 -13.95 7.13
CA CYS A 102 -19.09 -13.67 8.12
C CYS A 102 -20.05 -14.85 8.30
N LYS A 103 -20.22 -15.34 9.54
CA LYS A 103 -21.13 -16.46 9.86
C LYS A 103 -22.56 -16.02 10.25
N SER A 104 -22.86 -14.72 10.36
CA SER A 104 -24.17 -14.18 10.77
C SER A 104 -24.43 -12.77 10.23
N GLU A 105 -25.46 -12.61 9.39
CA GLU A 105 -25.79 -11.33 8.73
C GLU A 105 -26.01 -10.16 9.73
N ASP A 106 -26.71 -10.41 10.83
CA ASP A 106 -27.00 -9.38 11.85
C ASP A 106 -25.73 -8.88 12.53
N LYS A 107 -24.77 -9.77 12.80
CA LYS A 107 -23.49 -9.40 13.43
C LYS A 107 -22.56 -8.68 12.47
N CYS A 108 -22.58 -9.03 11.18
CA CYS A 108 -21.64 -8.49 10.21
C CYS A 108 -22.05 -7.17 9.58
N SER A 109 -23.32 -6.79 9.72
CA SER A 109 -23.80 -5.45 9.36
C SER A 109 -23.03 -4.31 10.05
N GLY A 110 -22.36 -4.60 11.18
CA GLY A 110 -21.52 -3.67 11.93
C GLY A 110 -20.06 -3.57 11.47
N TYR A 111 -19.68 -4.22 10.36
CA TYR A 111 -18.31 -4.24 9.85
C TYR A 111 -18.17 -3.61 8.47
N ARG A 112 -16.99 -3.07 8.24
CA ARG A 112 -16.51 -2.63 6.94
C ARG A 112 -15.16 -3.28 6.65
N VAL A 113 -14.87 -3.41 5.38
CA VAL A 113 -13.66 -4.09 4.91
C VAL A 113 -13.08 -3.37 3.70
N ARG A 114 -11.77 -3.44 3.57
CA ARG A 114 -11.05 -3.02 2.37
C ARG A 114 -9.96 -4.04 2.04
N PHE A 115 -9.56 -4.08 0.78
CA PHE A 115 -8.62 -5.07 0.27
C PHE A 115 -7.35 -4.37 -0.20
N ALA A 116 -6.19 -4.95 0.08
CA ALA A 116 -4.95 -4.56 -0.57
C ALA A 116 -4.83 -5.32 -1.88
N CYS A 117 -4.59 -4.58 -2.96
CA CYS A 117 -4.46 -5.14 -4.29
C CYS A 117 -3.01 -5.09 -4.77
N PRO A 118 -2.58 -6.08 -5.59
CA PRO A 118 -1.25 -6.09 -6.20
C PRO A 118 -1.00 -4.79 -6.97
N PRO A 119 0.27 -4.36 -7.06
CA PRO A 119 0.64 -3.16 -7.80
C PRO A 119 0.11 -3.15 -9.23
N GLU A 120 -0.09 -4.29 -9.90
CA GLU A 120 -0.60 -4.37 -11.28
C GLU A 120 -2.06 -3.95 -11.39
N TYR A 121 -2.87 -4.24 -10.36
CA TYR A 121 -4.27 -3.78 -10.28
C TYR A 121 -4.35 -2.28 -9.99
N CYS A 122 -3.35 -1.77 -9.27
CA CYS A 122 -3.20 -0.35 -8.97
C CYS A 122 -2.56 0.42 -10.14
N ALA A 123 -1.61 -0.20 -10.86
CA ALA A 123 -0.87 0.34 -12.00
C ALA A 123 -1.78 0.47 -13.23
N ALA A 124 -2.75 -0.43 -13.38
CA ALA A 124 -3.83 -0.29 -14.35
C ALA A 124 -4.73 0.93 -14.08
N ASN A 125 -4.66 1.55 -12.90
CA ASN A 125 -5.47 2.68 -12.46
C ASN A 125 -4.60 3.81 -11.87
N VAL A 126 -3.39 4.05 -12.39
CA VAL A 126 -2.66 5.29 -12.09
C VAL A 126 -3.04 6.35 -13.12
N CYS A 127 -3.87 7.29 -12.68
CA CYS A 127 -4.21 8.47 -13.45
C CYS A 127 -3.15 9.54 -13.17
N TRP A 128 -2.24 9.72 -14.12
CA TRP A 128 -1.26 10.79 -14.08
C TRP A 128 -1.93 12.14 -14.36
N THR A 129 -1.59 13.13 -13.55
CA THR A 129 -1.97 14.51 -13.83
C THR A 129 -1.21 15.05 -15.05
N ASP A 130 -1.63 16.23 -15.51
CA ASP A 130 -0.77 17.08 -16.32
C ASP A 130 0.52 17.42 -15.57
N TRP A 131 1.50 17.95 -16.31
CA TRP A 131 2.72 18.51 -15.72
C TRP A 131 2.45 19.89 -15.13
N PHE A 132 3.00 20.13 -13.96
CA PHE A 132 2.96 21.41 -13.26
C PHE A 132 4.37 21.95 -13.09
N ASP A 133 4.48 23.23 -13.37
CA ASP A 133 5.69 24.03 -13.35
C ASP A 133 5.25 25.40 -12.82
N ARG A 134 5.36 25.56 -11.50
CA ARG A 134 4.81 26.69 -10.76
C ARG A 134 5.90 27.69 -10.42
N ASP A 135 7.10 27.21 -10.13
CA ASP A 135 8.21 28.02 -9.63
C ASP A 135 9.44 27.87 -10.54
N ASP A 136 9.90 28.99 -11.11
CA ASP A 136 11.18 29.02 -11.81
C ASP A 136 12.35 28.92 -10.81
N PRO A 137 13.55 28.44 -11.21
CA PRO A 137 14.73 28.26 -10.34
C PRO A 137 15.39 29.56 -9.84
N SER A 138 14.64 30.66 -9.79
CA SER A 138 15.07 31.99 -9.39
C SER A 138 15.25 32.11 -7.87
N GLY A 139 16.08 33.06 -7.42
CA GLY A 139 16.28 33.32 -6.00
C GLY A 139 16.85 32.12 -5.24
N THR A 140 16.03 31.47 -4.42
CA THR A 140 16.48 30.44 -3.45
C THR A 140 16.44 29.00 -3.97
N GLY A 141 15.92 28.74 -5.16
CA GLY A 141 15.79 27.38 -5.71
C GLY A 141 14.56 27.25 -6.58
N ASP A 142 14.06 26.02 -6.69
CA ASP A 142 12.85 25.66 -7.45
C ASP A 142 11.94 24.80 -6.53
N TYR A 143 10.68 25.22 -6.38
CA TYR A 143 9.74 24.78 -5.35
C TYR A 143 8.37 24.32 -5.88
N GLU A 144 8.36 23.11 -6.44
CA GLU A 144 7.17 22.35 -6.86
C GLU A 144 6.47 21.59 -5.70
N THR A 145 6.12 22.31 -4.63
CA THR A 145 5.47 21.70 -3.45
C THR A 145 3.98 21.38 -3.68
N LEU A 146 3.54 20.19 -3.25
CA LEU A 146 2.18 19.70 -3.45
C LEU A 146 1.11 20.64 -2.90
N ASN A 147 1.34 21.22 -1.72
CA ASN A 147 0.37 22.11 -1.06
C ASN A 147 0.11 23.39 -1.88
N HIS A 148 1.15 23.98 -2.48
CA HIS A 148 0.96 25.15 -3.34
C HIS A 148 0.29 24.75 -4.65
N LEU A 149 0.73 23.65 -5.27
CA LEU A 149 0.13 23.14 -6.51
C LEU A 149 -1.36 22.79 -6.36
N GLN A 150 -1.77 22.14 -5.27
CA GLN A 150 -3.18 21.84 -5.01
C GLN A 150 -4.04 23.10 -4.79
N LYS A 151 -3.46 24.17 -4.25
CA LYS A 151 -4.15 25.46 -4.07
C LYS A 151 -4.30 26.21 -5.39
N GLU A 152 -3.27 26.20 -6.22
CA GLU A 152 -3.25 26.88 -7.51
C GLU A 152 -4.07 26.16 -8.58
N TYR A 153 -4.08 24.82 -8.53
CA TYR A 153 -4.79 23.95 -9.47
C TYR A 153 -5.86 23.10 -8.75
N PRO A 154 -6.93 23.73 -8.22
CA PRO A 154 -7.92 23.03 -7.41
C PRO A 154 -8.62 21.90 -8.21
N GLY A 155 -8.61 20.70 -7.63
CA GLY A 155 -9.25 19.51 -8.21
C GLY A 155 -8.46 18.86 -9.36
N LYS A 156 -7.31 19.41 -9.76
CA LYS A 156 -6.45 18.81 -10.80
C LYS A 156 -5.50 17.75 -10.25
N ILE A 157 -5.19 17.82 -8.96
CA ILE A 157 -4.34 16.88 -8.25
C ILE A 157 -5.18 16.24 -7.14
N CYS A 158 -5.18 14.91 -7.05
CA CYS A 158 -5.89 14.22 -5.97
C CYS A 158 -5.33 14.63 -4.60
N LYS A 159 -6.17 14.52 -3.56
CA LYS A 159 -5.79 14.92 -2.19
C LYS A 159 -4.55 14.18 -1.66
N LYS A 160 -4.34 12.94 -2.09
CA LYS A 160 -3.24 12.07 -1.62
C LYS A 160 -2.60 11.33 -2.80
N PRO A 161 -1.69 11.98 -3.54
CA PRO A 161 -0.94 11.33 -4.61
C PRO A 161 -0.16 10.13 -4.09
N LYS A 162 0.05 9.15 -4.98
CA LYS A 162 0.81 7.92 -4.71
C LYS A 162 2.18 7.95 -5.35
N TYR A 163 2.33 8.70 -6.44
CA TYR A 163 3.56 8.79 -7.20
C TYR A 163 3.85 10.25 -7.54
N ILE A 164 5.13 10.53 -7.73
CA ILE A 164 5.61 11.80 -8.27
C ILE A 164 6.62 11.47 -9.36
N GLU A 165 6.53 12.17 -10.46
CA GLU A 165 7.57 12.20 -11.49
C GLU A 165 8.05 13.63 -11.62
N VAL A 166 9.38 13.79 -11.71
CA VAL A 166 10.03 15.10 -11.78
C VAL A 166 11.05 15.05 -12.91
N VAL A 167 10.92 16.01 -13.82
CA VAL A 167 11.84 16.15 -14.95
C VAL A 167 12.22 17.62 -15.12
N THR A 168 13.38 17.86 -15.74
CA THR A 168 13.73 19.23 -16.14
C THR A 168 12.75 19.74 -17.19
N VAL A 169 12.38 21.01 -17.09
CA VAL A 169 11.59 21.69 -18.13
C VAL A 169 12.33 21.64 -19.46
N SER A 170 13.64 21.91 -19.41
CA SER A 170 14.54 21.73 -20.55
C SER A 170 14.84 20.24 -20.79
N GLY A 171 14.15 19.66 -21.78
CA GLY A 171 14.50 18.34 -22.33
C GLY A 171 13.97 17.12 -21.59
N ASN A 172 13.11 17.29 -20.56
CA ASN A 172 12.50 16.20 -19.79
C ASN A 172 13.52 15.21 -19.22
N ILE A 173 14.66 15.71 -18.72
CA ILE A 173 15.67 14.86 -18.09
C ILE A 173 15.15 14.51 -16.68
N PRO A 174 15.08 13.21 -16.30
CA PRO A 174 14.68 12.83 -14.95
C PRO A 174 15.53 13.54 -13.90
N ALA A 175 14.90 14.10 -12.86
CA ALA A 175 15.62 14.84 -11.83
C ALA A 175 16.72 14.00 -11.15
N THR A 176 16.51 12.69 -10.98
CA THR A 176 17.53 11.77 -10.47
C THR A 176 18.76 11.62 -11.36
N ALA A 177 18.67 11.98 -12.65
CA ALA A 177 19.76 11.91 -13.61
C ALA A 177 20.52 13.24 -13.76
N THR A 178 20.11 14.33 -13.10
CA THR A 178 20.76 15.64 -13.25
C THR A 178 21.99 15.81 -12.36
N GLY A 179 22.16 14.95 -11.36
CA GLY A 179 23.22 15.04 -10.34
C GLY A 179 22.99 16.14 -9.31
N GLN A 180 21.81 16.77 -9.29
CA GLN A 180 21.45 17.77 -8.28
C GLN A 180 20.91 17.12 -7.00
N THR A 181 21.08 17.82 -5.88
CA THR A 181 20.58 17.39 -4.58
C THR A 181 19.23 18.06 -4.32
N PHE A 182 18.26 17.28 -3.85
CA PHE A 182 16.89 17.72 -3.59
C PHE A 182 16.57 17.59 -2.11
N ILE A 183 15.93 18.62 -1.55
CA ILE A 183 15.51 18.62 -0.14
C ILE A 183 14.19 17.85 0.01
N ILE A 184 13.32 17.94 -0.99
CA ILE A 184 12.05 17.21 -1.06
C ILE A 184 11.96 16.54 -2.42
N PHE A 185 11.62 15.25 -2.43
CA PHE A 185 11.29 14.48 -3.63
C PHE A 185 10.39 13.33 -3.22
N ASN A 186 9.11 13.60 -3.01
CA ASN A 186 8.13 12.56 -2.64
C ASN A 186 6.69 13.01 -2.99
N PRO A 187 5.76 12.08 -3.19
CA PRO A 187 4.39 12.41 -3.61
C PRO A 187 3.54 13.10 -2.53
N THR A 188 3.97 13.11 -1.26
CA THR A 188 3.20 13.71 -0.16
C THR A 188 3.53 15.18 0.06
N GLU A 189 4.74 15.61 -0.31
CA GLU A 189 5.23 16.98 -0.11
C GLU A 189 5.51 17.71 -1.43
N GLY A 190 5.81 16.97 -2.50
CA GLY A 190 6.15 17.49 -3.83
C GLY A 190 7.64 17.37 -4.14
N PHE A 191 8.20 18.42 -4.73
CA PHE A 191 9.62 18.50 -5.08
C PHE A 191 10.20 19.86 -4.67
N VAL A 192 11.42 19.86 -4.16
CA VAL A 192 12.17 21.07 -3.84
C VAL A 192 13.65 20.87 -4.14
N CYS A 193 14.17 21.68 -5.04
CA CYS A 193 15.59 21.94 -5.20
C CYS A 193 15.92 23.27 -4.54
N LYS A 194 17.02 23.34 -3.77
CA LYS A 194 17.49 24.59 -3.17
C LYS A 194 18.82 25.03 -3.78
N ASN A 195 18.96 26.32 -4.05
CA ASN A 195 20.24 26.94 -4.38
C ASN A 195 21.07 27.00 -3.10
N GLU A 196 22.15 26.24 -3.03
CA GLU A 196 23.02 26.18 -1.86
C GLU A 196 24.48 25.89 -2.25
N GLY A 197 25.41 26.67 -1.69
CA GLY A 197 26.83 26.54 -1.99
C GLY A 197 27.12 26.76 -3.47
N THR A 198 27.57 25.71 -4.15
CA THR A 198 27.87 25.71 -5.59
C THR A 198 26.73 25.19 -6.46
N GLN A 199 25.63 24.71 -5.87
CA GLN A 199 24.48 24.20 -6.59
C GLN A 199 23.54 25.35 -6.99
N PHE A 200 23.23 25.42 -8.28
CA PHE A 200 22.12 26.21 -8.81
C PHE A 200 21.10 25.27 -9.44
N CYS A 201 19.87 25.32 -8.96
CA CYS A 201 18.77 24.49 -9.42
C CYS A 201 18.54 24.67 -10.92
N LYS A 202 18.34 23.54 -11.60
CA LYS A 202 17.66 23.57 -12.89
C LYS A 202 16.18 23.85 -12.66
N ASP A 203 15.53 24.16 -13.76
CA ASP A 203 14.10 24.35 -13.86
C ASP A 203 13.40 22.99 -13.99
N TYR A 204 12.47 22.68 -13.08
CA TYR A 204 11.78 21.40 -12.98
C TYR A 204 10.27 21.54 -13.05
N LYS A 205 9.65 20.52 -13.62
CA LYS A 205 8.21 20.32 -13.58
C LYS A 205 7.89 18.96 -12.99
N VAL A 206 6.74 18.87 -12.33
CA VAL A 206 6.26 17.68 -11.64
C VAL A 206 4.93 17.19 -12.20
N ARG A 207 4.69 15.88 -12.15
CA ARG A 207 3.33 15.33 -12.25
C ARG A 207 3.10 14.30 -11.17
N PHE A 208 1.85 14.09 -10.83
CA PHE A 208 1.44 13.23 -9.73
C PHE A 208 0.65 12.04 -10.25
N GLY A 209 0.94 10.86 -9.72
CA GLY A 209 0.16 9.65 -9.98
C GLY A 209 -0.89 9.49 -8.91
N CYS A 210 -2.16 9.54 -9.30
CA CYS A 210 -3.32 9.34 -8.45
C CYS A 210 -3.96 7.98 -8.72
N CYS A 211 -4.70 7.44 -7.76
CA CYS A 211 -5.63 6.36 -8.10
C CYS A 211 -6.71 6.92 -9.03
N CYS A 212 -7.01 6.24 -10.14
CA CYS A 212 -8.17 6.56 -10.97
C CYS A 212 -9.45 6.30 -10.16
N ASP A 213 -10.41 7.22 -10.30
CA ASP A 213 -11.76 7.11 -9.71
C ASP A 213 -12.70 6.27 -10.60
#